data_AF-A0A355Q7Z9-F1
#
_entry.id   AF-A0A355Q7Z9-F1
#
_cell.length_a   1.000
_cell.length_b   1.000
_cell.length_c   1.000
_cell.angle_alpha   90.00
_cell.angle_beta   90.00
_cell.angle_gamma   90.00
#
_symmetry.space_group_name_H-M   'P 1'
#
loop_
_entity.id
_entity.type
_entity.pdbx_description
1 polymer ?
#
loop_
_entity_poly.entity_id
_entity_poly.type
_entity_poly.pdbx_seq_one_letter_code
_entity_poly.pdbx_strand_id
1 'polypeptide(L)'
;YEITFIGTEGTLSQKYLERSVINGDESSLREGSNVETTLLLPGKAPEKIKNPSSAGGHGGADPLMLDHIFADDGTPDPLKRKSNHFSAAWSAITGFAINRSMEKGKVILIKDLIKDLAVPDELRLD
;
A
#
# COMPACT_ATOMS: atom_id res chain seq x y z
N TYR A 1 14.62 7.82 -1.23
CA TYR A 1 13.90 8.97 -0.65
C TYR A 1 13.72 8.73 0.86
N GLU A 2 13.33 9.75 1.62
CA GLU A 2 13.07 9.63 3.07
C GLU A 2 11.75 10.33 3.40
N ILE A 3 10.95 9.70 4.26
CA ILE A 3 9.69 10.23 4.78
C ILE A 3 9.81 10.31 6.30
N THR A 4 9.52 11.48 6.86
CA THR A 4 9.62 11.71 8.30
C THR A 4 8.34 12.30 8.85
N PHE A 5 7.78 11.65 9.87
CA PHE A 5 6.65 12.14 10.66
C PHE A 5 7.18 12.74 11.95
N ILE A 6 6.86 14.00 12.22
CA ILE A 6 7.28 14.73 13.42
C ILE A 6 6.02 15.04 14.23
N GLY A 7 5.97 14.53 15.45
CA GLY A 7 4.88 14.75 16.40
C GLY A 7 5.40 15.18 17.78
N THR A 8 4.48 15.46 18.69
CA THR A 8 4.82 15.84 20.08
C THR A 8 5.52 14.72 20.84
N GLU A 9 5.20 13.47 20.51
CA GLU A 9 5.77 12.28 21.15
C GLU A 9 7.10 11.83 20.53
N GLY A 10 7.58 12.51 19.47
CA GLY A 10 8.84 12.19 18.81
C GLY A 10 8.75 12.16 17.30
N THR A 11 9.74 11.52 16.69
CA THR A 11 9.96 11.48 15.24
C THR A 11 10.06 10.06 14.73
N LEU A 12 9.29 9.72 13.70
CA LEU A 12 9.40 8.47 12.95
C LEU A 12 9.94 8.79 11.56
N SER A 13 11.15 8.32 11.23
CA SER A 13 11.73 8.43 9.89
C SER A 13 11.78 7.05 9.22
N GLN A 14 11.40 7.01 7.94
CA GLN A 14 11.62 5.87 7.07
C GLN A 14 12.43 6.30 5.84
N LYS A 15 13.62 5.73 5.70
CA LYS A 15 14.52 5.94 4.57
C LYS A 15 14.44 4.75 3.63
N TYR A 16 14.08 5.02 2.38
CA TYR A 16 14.11 4.07 1.28
C TYR A 16 15.33 4.34 0.39
N LEU A 17 16.20 3.35 0.26
CA LEU A 17 17.30 3.36 -0.70
C LEU A 17 16.85 2.61 -1.96
N GLU A 18 16.61 3.36 -3.03
CA GLU A 18 16.31 2.76 -4.32
C GLU A 18 17.52 2.00 -4.83
N ARG A 19 17.31 0.74 -5.20
CA ARG A 19 18.32 -0.09 -5.85
C ARG A 19 17.81 -0.41 -7.24
N SER A 20 18.65 -0.18 -8.24
CA SER A 20 18.37 -0.65 -9.58
C SER A 20 18.40 -2.18 -9.56
N VAL A 21 17.27 -2.79 -9.86
CA VAL A 21 17.15 -4.23 -10.13
C VAL A 21 16.98 -4.37 -11.64
N ILE A 22 17.85 -5.16 -12.25
CA ILE A 22 17.69 -5.58 -13.64
C ILE A 22 16.64 -6.69 -13.66
N ASN A 23 15.49 -6.43 -14.27
CA ASN A 23 14.41 -7.41 -14.38
C ASN A 23 14.94 -8.68 -15.08
N GLY A 24 14.91 -9.83 -14.39
CA GLY A 24 15.25 -11.15 -14.96
C GLY A 24 16.47 -11.86 -14.36
N ASP A 25 17.15 -11.27 -13.38
CA ASP A 25 18.29 -11.92 -12.71
C ASP A 25 17.95 -12.30 -11.26
N GLU A 26 17.74 -13.59 -11.01
CA GLU A 26 17.55 -14.14 -9.66
C GLU A 26 18.78 -13.96 -8.75
N SER A 27 19.95 -13.63 -9.32
CA SER A 27 21.19 -13.43 -8.55
C SER A 27 21.34 -12.04 -7.92
N SER A 28 20.38 -11.12 -8.15
CA SER A 28 20.43 -9.77 -7.60
C SER A 28 19.87 -9.62 -6.19
N LEU A 29 19.53 -10.73 -5.51
CA LEU A 29 19.21 -10.77 -4.08
C LEU A 29 20.48 -10.60 -3.23
N ARG A 30 21.12 -9.44 -3.34
CA ARG A 30 22.16 -9.01 -2.41
C ARG A 30 21.51 -8.70 -1.06
N GLU A 31 21.86 -9.49 -0.05
CA GLU A 31 21.41 -9.38 1.34
C GLU A 31 21.37 -7.92 1.85
N GLY A 32 20.22 -7.51 2.39
CA GLY A 32 20.05 -6.23 3.08
C GLY A 32 18.69 -5.58 2.81
N SER A 33 18.09 -4.98 3.84
CA SER A 33 16.87 -4.19 3.70
C SER A 33 17.16 -2.90 2.91
N ASN A 34 16.32 -2.61 1.92
CA ASN A 34 16.32 -1.31 1.21
C ASN A 34 15.61 -0.21 2.01
N VAL A 35 15.05 -0.58 3.17
CA VAL A 35 14.24 0.29 4.03
C VAL A 35 14.81 0.29 5.43
N GLU A 36 15.11 1.47 5.95
CA GLU A 36 15.49 1.68 7.34
C GLU A 36 14.45 2.56 8.02
N THR A 37 13.89 2.08 9.13
CA THR A 37 12.91 2.83 9.92
C THR A 37 13.51 3.14 11.29
N THR A 38 13.51 4.41 11.67
CA THR A 38 14.05 4.90 12.95
C THR A 38 13.00 5.67 13.72
N LEU A 39 12.84 5.33 15.00
CA LEU A 39 12.01 6.04 15.96
C LEU A 39 12.91 6.82 16.93
N LEU A 40 12.66 8.12 17.08
CA LEU A 40 13.30 8.97 18.06
C LEU A 40 12.25 9.49 19.04
N LEU A 41 12.34 9.07 20.30
CA LEU A 41 11.50 9.57 21.39
C LEU A 41 12.29 10.56 22.27
N PRO A 42 11.65 11.61 22.82
CA PRO A 42 12.32 12.55 23.73
C PRO A 42 13.02 11.85 24.90
N GLY A 43 14.30 12.18 25.12
CA GLY A 43 15.11 11.63 26.22
C GLY A 43 15.57 10.17 26.03
N LYS A 44 15.30 9.55 24.89
CA LYS A 44 15.77 8.19 24.55
C LYS A 44 16.78 8.21 23.40
N ALA A 45 17.60 7.17 23.33
CA ALA A 45 18.42 6.93 22.15
C ALA A 45 17.53 6.56 20.95
N PRO A 46 17.94 6.88 19.70
CA PRO A 46 17.23 6.45 18.51
C PRO A 46 17.09 4.92 18.46
N GLU A 47 15.90 4.44 18.15
CA GLU A 47 15.58 3.02 18.03
C GLU A 47 15.37 2.64 16.55
N LYS A 48 16.02 1.57 16.09
CA LYS A 48 15.75 1.01 14.76
C LYS A 48 14.55 0.08 14.85
N ILE A 49 13.48 0.41 14.13
CA ILE A 49 12.29 -0.41 14.06
C ILE A 49 12.48 -1.46 12.97
N LYS A 50 12.30 -2.73 13.34
CA LYS A 50 12.33 -3.83 12.37
C LYS A 50 11.09 -3.73 11.47
N ASN A 51 11.33 -3.51 10.19
CA ASN A 51 10.26 -3.53 9.20
C ASN A 51 9.75 -4.97 9.00
N PRO A 52 8.43 -5.17 8.85
CA PRO A 52 7.89 -6.43 8.37
C PRO A 52 8.50 -6.80 7.03
N SER A 53 8.96 -8.04 6.89
CA SER A 53 9.47 -8.59 5.63
C SER A 53 8.55 -9.72 5.16
N SER A 54 8.24 -9.75 3.88
CA SER A 54 7.50 -10.83 3.22
C SER A 54 8.36 -11.44 2.13
N ALA A 55 8.31 -12.77 2.01
CA ALA A 55 8.92 -13.49 0.90
C ALA A 55 7.91 -13.65 -0.24
N GLY A 56 8.39 -13.95 -1.46
CA GLY A 56 7.55 -14.19 -2.63
C GLY A 56 7.55 -13.06 -3.66
N GLY A 57 6.76 -13.22 -4.72
CA GLY A 57 6.65 -12.26 -5.81
C GLY A 57 6.05 -10.91 -5.39
N HIS A 58 6.30 -9.88 -6.22
CA HIS A 58 5.81 -8.51 -6.01
C HIS A 58 6.14 -7.93 -4.62
N GLY A 59 7.36 -8.18 -4.12
CA GLY A 59 7.78 -7.73 -2.79
C GLY A 59 7.16 -8.55 -1.64
N GLY A 60 6.68 -9.76 -1.94
CA GLY A 60 6.00 -10.66 -1.01
C GLY A 60 4.52 -10.38 -0.82
N ALA A 61 3.90 -9.61 -1.73
CA ALA A 61 2.46 -9.40 -1.74
C ALA A 61 1.69 -10.63 -2.26
N ASP A 62 2.29 -11.42 -3.16
CA ASP A 62 1.60 -12.55 -3.81
C ASP A 62 1.10 -13.60 -2.80
N PRO A 63 1.92 -14.10 -1.84
CA PRO A 63 1.43 -15.08 -0.88
C PRO A 63 0.28 -14.54 -0.01
N LEU A 64 0.38 -13.29 0.47
CA LEU A 64 -0.67 -12.65 1.26
C LEU A 64 -1.99 -12.52 0.48
N MET A 65 -1.90 -12.17 -0.80
CA MET A 65 -3.07 -12.06 -1.68
C MET A 65 -3.71 -13.44 -1.93
N LEU A 66 -2.90 -14.47 -2.16
CA LEU A 66 -3.40 -15.83 -2.35
C LEU A 66 -4.05 -16.38 -1.09
N ASP A 67 -3.45 -16.14 0.09
CA ASP A 67 -4.03 -16.54 1.37
C ASP A 67 -5.39 -15.88 1.60
N HIS A 68 -5.52 -14.59 1.26
CA HIS A 68 -6.79 -13.87 1.31
C HIS A 68 -7.87 -14.43 0.38
N ILE A 69 -7.49 -15.02 -0.76
CA ILE A 69 -8.44 -15.56 -1.75
C ILE A 69 -8.80 -17.01 -1.45
N PHE A 70 -7.83 -17.83 -1.04
CA PHE A 70 -7.96 -19.30 -1.03
C PHE A 70 -7.87 -19.95 0.34
N ALA A 71 -7.17 -19.34 1.31
CA ALA A 71 -6.84 -20.03 2.56
C ALA A 71 -7.94 -19.92 3.62
N ASP A 72 -8.79 -18.87 3.57
CA ASP A 72 -9.83 -18.48 4.56
C ASP A 72 -9.61 -19.09 5.96
N ASP A 73 -8.42 -18.86 6.51
CA ASP A 73 -7.94 -19.48 7.74
C ASP A 73 -8.30 -18.67 8.99
N GLY A 74 -9.15 -17.65 8.81
CA GLY A 74 -9.49 -16.69 9.86
C GLY A 74 -8.35 -15.73 10.23
N THR A 75 -7.28 -15.63 9.43
CA THR A 75 -6.20 -14.67 9.69
C THR A 75 -6.76 -13.24 9.81
N PRO A 76 -6.55 -12.57 10.96
CA PRO A 76 -6.98 -11.19 11.15
C PRO A 76 -6.35 -10.27 10.13
N ASP A 77 -7.14 -9.31 9.63
CA ASP A 77 -6.67 -8.27 8.72
C ASP A 77 -6.73 -6.89 9.40
N PRO A 78 -5.82 -6.62 10.36
CA PRO A 78 -5.85 -5.39 11.15
C PRO A 78 -5.57 -4.13 10.31
N LEU A 79 -4.99 -4.31 9.12
CA LEU A 79 -4.67 -3.22 8.20
C LEU A 79 -5.70 -3.08 7.07
N LYS A 80 -6.81 -3.83 7.13
CA LYS A 80 -7.91 -3.81 6.15
C LYS A 80 -7.42 -3.90 4.69
N ARG A 81 -6.47 -4.82 4.44
CA ARG A 81 -5.84 -5.07 3.12
C ARG A 81 -6.71 -5.94 2.21
N LYS A 82 -7.59 -6.77 2.76
CA LYS A 82 -8.49 -7.65 2.00
C LYS A 82 -9.42 -6.79 1.14
N SER A 83 -9.43 -7.08 -0.16
CA SER A 83 -10.35 -6.46 -1.11
C SER A 83 -11.62 -7.30 -1.20
N ASN A 84 -12.76 -6.65 -1.43
CA ASN A 84 -14.04 -7.29 -1.72
C ASN A 84 -14.55 -6.85 -3.11
N HIS A 85 -15.76 -7.30 -3.47
CA HIS A 85 -16.35 -6.97 -4.77
C HIS A 85 -16.69 -5.48 -4.91
N PHE A 86 -16.96 -4.76 -3.80
CA PHE A 86 -17.17 -3.32 -3.84
C PHE A 86 -15.88 -2.56 -4.16
N SER A 87 -14.78 -2.83 -3.46
CA SER A 87 -13.48 -2.19 -3.74
C SER A 87 -12.99 -2.50 -5.15
N ALA A 88 -13.24 -3.73 -5.64
CA ALA A 88 -12.96 -4.10 -7.03
C ALA A 88 -13.77 -3.25 -8.04
N ALA A 89 -15.08 -3.08 -7.83
CA ALA A 89 -15.92 -2.26 -8.70
C ALA A 89 -15.48 -0.79 -8.71
N TRP A 90 -15.15 -0.21 -7.54
CA TRP A 90 -14.66 1.16 -7.43
C TRP A 90 -13.29 1.37 -8.11
N SER A 91 -12.41 0.38 -8.06
CA SER A 91 -11.14 0.39 -8.81
C SER A 91 -11.39 0.45 -10.33
N ALA A 92 -12.31 -0.37 -10.84
CA ALA A 92 -12.67 -0.36 -12.26
C ALA A 92 -13.30 0.98 -12.69
N ILE A 93 -14.23 1.52 -11.90
CA ILE A 93 -14.88 2.81 -12.16
C ILE A 93 -13.84 3.95 -12.18
N THR A 94 -12.83 3.90 -11.31
CA THR A 94 -11.71 4.85 -11.34
C THR A 94 -10.97 4.80 -12.67
N GLY A 95 -10.71 3.60 -13.21
CA GLY A 95 -10.12 3.43 -14.54
C GLY A 95 -10.99 4.03 -15.65
N PHE A 96 -12.31 3.86 -15.61
CA PHE A 96 -13.23 4.48 -16.57
C PHE A 96 -13.21 6.00 -16.50
N ALA A 97 -13.15 6.57 -15.28
CA ALA A 97 -13.03 8.01 -15.08
C ALA A 97 -11.72 8.57 -15.66
N ILE A 98 -10.61 7.86 -15.47
CA ILE A 98 -9.30 8.23 -16.03
C ILE A 98 -9.36 8.23 -17.56
N ASN A 99 -9.90 7.17 -18.17
CA ASN A 99 -10.04 7.09 -19.63
C ASN A 99 -10.88 8.25 -20.18
N ARG A 100 -12.00 8.56 -19.52
CA ARG A 100 -12.86 9.68 -19.90
C ARG A 100 -12.19 11.04 -19.69
N SER A 101 -11.39 11.17 -18.64
CA SER A 101 -10.61 12.37 -18.34
C SER A 101 -9.58 12.64 -19.42
N MET A 102 -8.85 11.60 -19.86
CA MET A 102 -7.90 11.70 -20.97
C MET A 102 -8.59 12.11 -22.28
N GLU A 103 -9.74 11.51 -22.60
CA GLU A 103 -10.51 11.85 -23.81
C GLU A 103 -11.01 13.31 -23.81
N LYS A 104 -11.39 13.84 -22.64
CA LYS A 104 -11.99 15.18 -22.52
C LYS A 104 -11.02 16.28 -22.12
N GLY A 105 -9.78 15.95 -21.78
CA GLY A 105 -8.78 16.91 -21.31
C GLY A 105 -9.21 17.66 -20.04
N LYS A 106 -10.05 17.05 -19.20
CA LYS A 106 -10.54 17.66 -17.96
C LYS A 106 -10.80 16.60 -16.90
N VAL A 107 -10.77 17.02 -15.63
CA VAL A 107 -11.14 16.18 -14.49
C VAL A 107 -12.57 15.65 -14.66
N ILE A 108 -12.74 14.36 -14.42
CA ILE A 108 -14.03 13.67 -14.39
C ILE A 108 -14.21 13.08 -13.00
N LEU A 109 -15.30 13.44 -12.32
CA LEU A 109 -15.64 12.86 -11.02
C LEU A 109 -16.46 11.59 -11.24
N ILE A 110 -16.30 10.60 -10.36
CA ILE A 110 -17.05 9.34 -10.45
C ILE A 110 -18.57 9.59 -10.45
N LYS A 111 -19.05 10.54 -9.65
CA LYS A 111 -20.46 10.95 -9.60
C LYS A 111 -21.01 11.49 -10.93
N ASP A 112 -20.14 11.93 -11.83
CA ASP A 112 -20.54 12.43 -13.16
C ASP A 112 -20.70 11.29 -14.18
N LEU A 113 -20.19 10.08 -13.86
CA LEU A 113 -20.30 8.88 -14.69
C LEU A 113 -21.49 8.01 -14.30
N ILE A 114 -21.71 7.85 -12.99
CA ILE A 114 -22.77 7.02 -12.44
C ILE A 114 -23.58 7.89 -11.48
N LYS A 115 -24.82 8.18 -11.89
CA LYS A 115 -25.77 8.91 -11.04
C LYS A 115 -26.17 8.04 -9.86
N ASP A 116 -26.36 8.69 -8.71
CA ASP A 116 -26.88 8.06 -7.49
C ASP A 116 -26.03 6.88 -6.97
N LEU A 117 -24.74 6.84 -7.33
CA LEU A 117 -23.81 5.86 -6.80
C LEU A 117 -23.56 6.14 -5.31
N ALA A 118 -24.15 5.30 -4.46
CA ALA A 118 -23.86 5.31 -3.03
C ALA A 118 -22.46 4.73 -2.76
N VAL A 119 -21.74 5.33 -1.81
CA VAL A 119 -20.54 4.70 -1.23
C VAL A 119 -21.01 3.60 -0.28
N PRO A 120 -20.62 2.33 -0.47
CA PRO A 120 -20.97 1.24 0.42
C PRO A 120 -20.39 1.45 1.83
N ASP A 121 -21.05 0.93 2.86
CA ASP A 121 -20.56 0.99 4.24
C ASP A 121 -19.22 0.24 4.38
N GLU A 122 -19.03 -0.82 3.61
CA GLU A 122 -17.83 -1.66 3.56
C GLU A 122 -16.57 -0.93 3.06
N LEU A 123 -16.72 0.25 2.44
CA LEU A 123 -15.60 1.08 1.99
C LEU A 123 -15.32 2.28 2.89
N ARG A 124 -16.13 2.48 3.94
CA ARG A 124 -15.88 3.54 4.90
C ARG A 124 -14.78 3.09 5.85
N LEU A 125 -13.77 3.94 6.02
CA LEU A 125 -12.78 3.76 7.08
C LEU A 125 -13.42 4.25 8.38
N ASP A 126 -13.62 3.34 9.33
CA ASP A 126 -14.06 3.63 10.70
C ASP A 126 -13.11 4.62 11.42
#